data_AF-A0A2X3B2Q5-F1
#
_entry.id   AF-A0A2X3B2Q5-F1
#
_cell.length_a   1.000
_cell.length_b   1.000
_cell.length_c   1.000
_cell.angle_alpha   90.00
_cell.angle_beta   90.00
_cell.angle_gamma   90.00
#
_symmetry.space_group_name_H-M   'P 1'
#
loop_
_entity.id
_entity.type
_entity.pdbx_description
1 polymer ?
#
loop_
_entity_poly.entity_id
_entity_poly.type
_entity_poly.pdbx_seq_one_letter_code
_entity_poly.pdbx_strand_id
1 'polypeptide(L)'
;MKKWLCVCLLVNVVFAKNSLGIFDNYFANEEKMRESLAPSFNCDLESNSEVEVVICCAASCGMTREPTVIFLDNFFTSYYHLIMQHTPKDRKQEVKKIAKEAMKQRETITICKEALSSAAVQLCSQQTIANAYEYGIQELTKYVSIYNPKLLDSVFSQYAKEIENFKVNEYLRVELLDKLYIDNIIDETGRLIVRVDSK
;
A
#
# COMPACT_ATOMS: atom_id res chain seq x y z
N MET A 1 -49.77 11.71 -31.81
CA MET A 1 -49.21 12.56 -30.74
C MET A 1 -48.77 11.69 -29.58
N LYS A 2 -47.49 11.77 -29.17
CA LYS A 2 -46.88 11.25 -27.92
C LYS A 2 -46.94 9.71 -27.76
N LYS A 3 -45.87 8.96 -27.48
CA LYS A 3 -44.65 9.21 -26.73
C LYS A 3 -43.52 8.32 -27.28
N TRP A 4 -42.45 8.92 -27.79
CA TRP A 4 -41.13 8.31 -27.70
C TRP A 4 -40.63 8.61 -26.29
N LEU A 5 -40.47 7.57 -25.47
CA LEU A 5 -39.77 7.69 -24.19
C LEU A 5 -38.43 6.98 -24.37
N CYS A 6 -37.41 7.77 -24.68
CA CYS A 6 -36.02 7.39 -24.55
C CYS A 6 -35.76 6.97 -23.10
N VAL A 7 -35.61 5.67 -22.88
CA VAL A 7 -35.04 5.11 -21.66
C VAL A 7 -33.52 5.12 -21.84
N CYS A 8 -32.89 6.28 -21.63
CA CYS A 8 -31.43 6.43 -21.62
C CYS A 8 -30.95 7.32 -20.46
N LEU A 9 -31.55 7.18 -19.28
CA LEU A 9 -31.08 7.86 -18.06
C LEU A 9 -31.05 6.86 -16.89
N LEU A 10 -30.28 5.79 -17.04
CA LEU A 10 -29.48 5.32 -15.90
C LEU A 10 -28.26 6.23 -15.89
N VAL A 11 -28.46 7.43 -15.35
CA VAL A 11 -27.38 8.33 -14.97
C VAL A 11 -26.51 7.54 -14.02
N ASN A 12 -25.34 7.17 -14.50
CA ASN A 12 -24.10 7.05 -13.76
C ASN A 12 -24.21 7.69 -12.37
N VAL A 13 -24.60 6.89 -11.37
CA VAL A 13 -24.12 7.10 -10.00
C VAL A 13 -22.67 6.59 -10.02
N VAL A 14 -21.85 7.21 -10.85
CA VAL A 14 -20.41 7.18 -10.68
C VAL A 14 -20.24 8.10 -9.50
N PHE A 15 -20.03 7.46 -8.34
CA PHE A 15 -19.56 8.09 -7.13
C PHE A 15 -18.70 9.29 -7.51
N ALA A 16 -19.13 10.49 -7.12
CA ALA A 16 -18.20 11.57 -6.92
C ALA A 16 -17.27 11.05 -5.83
N LYS A 17 -16.24 10.29 -6.24
CA LYS A 17 -15.19 9.83 -5.35
C LYS A 17 -14.60 11.13 -4.86
N ASN A 18 -14.78 11.40 -3.57
CA ASN A 18 -14.18 12.55 -2.91
C ASN A 18 -12.77 12.70 -3.46
N SER A 19 -12.40 13.89 -3.95
CA SER A 19 -11.04 14.21 -4.39
C SER A 19 -10.02 14.18 -3.24
N LEU A 20 -10.39 13.55 -2.12
CA LEU A 20 -9.63 13.37 -0.91
C LEU A 20 -8.69 12.19 -1.13
N GLY A 21 -7.43 12.38 -0.74
CA GLY A 21 -6.44 11.31 -0.69
C GLY A 21 -6.85 10.18 0.27
N ILE A 22 -6.12 9.08 0.27
CA ILE A 22 -6.37 7.96 1.19
C ILE A 22 -6.20 8.39 2.66
N PHE A 23 -5.30 9.33 2.93
CA PHE A 23 -5.07 9.88 4.27
C PHE A 23 -6.23 10.76 4.73
N ASP A 24 -6.68 11.67 3.87
CA ASP A 24 -7.86 12.49 4.15
C ASP A 24 -9.10 11.63 4.35
N ASN A 25 -9.26 10.58 3.53
CA ASN A 25 -10.34 9.61 3.69
C ASN A 25 -10.23 8.87 5.03
N TYR A 26 -9.03 8.49 5.45
CA TYR A 26 -8.81 7.89 6.78
C TYR A 26 -9.23 8.83 7.90
N PHE A 27 -8.76 10.09 7.91
CA PHE A 27 -9.07 11.02 8.98
C PHE A 27 -10.55 11.44 9.00
N ALA A 28 -11.19 11.53 7.83
CA ALA A 28 -12.63 11.77 7.73
C ALA A 28 -13.48 10.60 8.25
N ASN A 29 -12.93 9.39 8.30
CA ASN A 29 -13.62 8.16 8.70
C ASN A 29 -12.90 7.42 9.85
N GLU A 30 -12.16 8.14 10.70
CA GLU A 30 -11.16 7.55 11.61
C GLU A 30 -11.76 6.48 12.52
N GLU A 31 -12.95 6.69 13.07
CA GLU A 31 -13.63 5.73 13.94
C GLU A 31 -13.91 4.40 13.24
N LYS A 32 -14.58 4.45 12.07
CA LYS A 32 -14.81 3.26 11.23
C LYS A 32 -13.49 2.60 10.83
N MET A 33 -12.53 3.40 10.39
CA MET A 33 -11.26 2.90 9.87
C MET A 33 -10.41 2.26 10.96
N ARG A 34 -10.47 2.69 12.22
CA ARG A 34 -9.76 2.02 13.32
C ARG A 34 -10.25 0.60 13.58
N GLU A 35 -11.51 0.32 13.31
CA GLU A 35 -12.08 -1.03 13.47
C GLU A 35 -11.77 -1.92 12.27
N SER A 36 -11.69 -1.35 11.06
CA SER A 36 -11.57 -2.10 9.82
C SER A 36 -10.16 -2.13 9.20
N LEU A 37 -9.29 -1.17 9.52
CA LEU A 37 -7.95 -1.06 8.95
C LEU A 37 -7.00 -2.01 9.66
N ALA A 38 -6.75 -3.15 9.02
CA ALA A 38 -5.78 -4.14 9.46
C ALA A 38 -4.64 -4.27 8.44
N PRO A 39 -3.42 -4.64 8.90
CA PRO A 39 -2.35 -5.04 7.99
C PRO A 39 -2.70 -6.33 7.24
N SER A 40 -1.81 -6.73 6.35
CA SER A 40 -1.94 -7.92 5.51
C SER A 40 -1.77 -9.25 6.25
N PHE A 41 -1.49 -9.19 7.56
CA PHE A 41 -1.35 -10.33 8.47
C PHE A 41 -2.22 -10.15 9.72
N ASN A 42 -2.37 -11.21 10.52
CA ASN A 42 -3.20 -11.17 11.72
C ASN A 42 -2.50 -10.44 12.86
N CYS A 43 -3.20 -9.48 13.48
CA CYS A 43 -2.72 -8.79 14.66
C CYS A 43 -3.03 -9.59 15.93
N ASP A 44 -2.20 -10.59 16.22
CA ASP A 44 -2.15 -11.24 17.53
C ASP A 44 -0.93 -10.70 18.29
N LEU A 45 -1.16 -9.71 19.15
CA LEU A 45 -0.08 -8.97 19.83
C LEU A 45 0.76 -9.86 20.76
N GLU A 46 0.26 -11.03 21.17
CA GLU A 46 0.99 -11.95 22.05
C GLU A 46 1.96 -12.86 21.30
N SER A 47 1.69 -13.15 20.02
CA SER A 47 2.50 -14.07 19.21
C SER A 47 3.30 -13.39 18.08
N ASN A 48 3.00 -12.12 17.81
CA ASN A 48 3.63 -11.33 16.77
C ASN A 48 5.07 -10.90 17.12
N SER A 49 5.90 -10.74 16.09
CA SER A 49 7.23 -10.17 16.26
C SER A 49 7.17 -8.68 16.66
N GLU A 50 8.28 -8.13 17.17
CA GLU A 50 8.34 -6.71 17.56
C GLU A 50 7.93 -5.77 16.42
N VAL A 51 8.34 -6.06 15.18
CA VAL A 51 7.96 -5.27 14.01
C VAL A 51 6.46 -5.39 13.69
N GLU A 52 5.90 -6.58 13.84
CA GLU A 52 4.47 -6.83 13.60
C GLU A 52 3.60 -6.12 14.64
N VAL A 53 4.04 -6.08 15.90
CA VAL A 53 3.40 -5.29 16.95
C VAL A 53 3.38 -3.80 16.59
N VAL A 54 4.50 -3.24 16.11
CA VAL A 54 4.57 -1.83 15.68
C VAL A 54 3.60 -1.55 14.53
N ILE A 55 3.54 -2.43 13.52
CA ILE A 55 2.63 -2.29 12.38
C ILE A 55 1.16 -2.36 12.84
N CYS A 56 0.80 -3.36 13.65
CA CYS A 56 -0.55 -3.53 14.19
C CYS A 56 -1.02 -2.32 14.99
N CYS A 57 -0.09 -1.67 15.68
CA CYS A 57 -0.38 -0.50 16.50
C CYS A 57 -0.30 0.84 15.74
N ALA A 58 0.12 0.85 14.46
CA ALA A 58 0.46 2.09 13.77
C ALA A 58 -0.71 3.09 13.71
N ALA A 59 -1.93 2.64 13.41
CA ALA A 59 -3.11 3.51 13.32
C ALA A 59 -3.88 3.69 14.64
N SER A 60 -3.63 2.86 15.66
CA SER A 60 -4.52 2.71 16.83
C SER A 60 -3.82 2.96 18.17
N CYS A 61 -2.50 2.96 18.23
CA CYS A 61 -1.73 3.05 19.48
C CYS A 61 -0.78 4.26 19.53
N GLY A 62 -0.51 4.74 20.75
CA GLY A 62 0.53 5.72 21.02
C GLY A 62 0.19 7.15 20.62
N MET A 63 1.17 8.04 20.75
CA MET A 63 1.00 9.48 20.51
C MET A 63 1.24 9.87 19.04
N THR A 64 1.84 8.99 18.25
CA THR A 64 2.16 9.21 16.83
C THR A 64 1.43 8.20 15.96
N ARG A 65 0.12 8.10 16.18
CA ARG A 65 -0.76 7.19 15.44
C ARG A 65 -0.92 7.68 14.00
N GLU A 66 -0.57 6.84 13.03
CA GLU A 66 -0.65 7.15 11.61
C GLU A 66 -0.83 5.86 10.77
N PRO A 67 -1.73 5.86 9.77
CA PRO A 67 -2.05 4.65 9.01
C PRO A 67 -0.99 4.27 7.96
N THR A 68 0.01 5.12 7.73
CA THR A 68 0.99 5.02 6.63
C THR A 68 1.62 3.64 6.52
N VAL A 69 2.09 3.07 7.62
CA VAL A 69 2.75 1.75 7.61
C VAL A 69 1.78 0.63 7.24
N ILE A 70 0.52 0.71 7.67
CA ILE A 70 -0.50 -0.30 7.34
C ILE A 70 -0.85 -0.21 5.85
N PHE A 71 -1.00 1.00 5.31
CA PHE A 71 -1.25 1.20 3.88
C PHE A 71 -0.10 0.64 3.03
N LEU A 72 1.15 0.92 3.40
CA LEU A 72 2.31 0.37 2.71
C LEU A 72 2.39 -1.15 2.80
N ASP A 73 2.13 -1.75 3.96
CA ASP A 73 2.11 -3.20 4.13
C ASP A 73 1.06 -3.85 3.21
N ASN A 74 -0.17 -3.32 3.23
CA ASN A 74 -1.25 -3.79 2.38
C ASN A 74 -0.93 -3.64 0.88
N PHE A 75 -0.36 -2.50 0.49
CA PHE A 75 0.04 -2.25 -0.90
C PHE A 75 1.16 -3.18 -1.33
N PHE A 76 2.24 -3.27 -0.56
CA PHE A 76 3.38 -4.14 -0.85
C PHE A 76 2.96 -5.60 -0.97
N THR A 77 2.18 -6.11 -0.01
CA THR A 77 1.77 -7.53 0.00
C THR A 77 0.87 -7.85 -1.19
N SER A 78 -0.13 -7.01 -1.47
CA SER A 78 -1.01 -7.21 -2.63
C SER A 78 -0.25 -7.10 -3.96
N TYR A 79 0.71 -6.18 -4.07
CA TYR A 79 1.57 -6.04 -5.24
C TYR A 79 2.51 -7.23 -5.45
N TYR A 80 3.16 -7.70 -4.38
CA TYR A 80 3.96 -8.92 -4.40
C TYR A 80 3.13 -10.12 -4.89
N HIS A 81 1.90 -10.29 -4.39
CA HIS A 81 1.03 -11.39 -4.81
C HIS A 81 0.65 -11.29 -6.29
N LEU A 82 0.32 -10.09 -6.78
CA LEU A 82 0.01 -9.86 -8.18
C LEU A 82 1.19 -10.22 -9.09
N ILE A 83 2.40 -9.79 -8.73
CA ILE A 83 3.62 -10.12 -9.47
C ILE A 83 3.83 -11.63 -9.46
N MET A 84 3.76 -12.26 -8.28
CA MET A 84 3.93 -13.71 -8.13
C MET A 84 2.93 -14.55 -8.94
N GLN A 85 1.72 -14.05 -9.19
CA GLN A 85 0.72 -14.69 -10.05
C GLN A 85 1.14 -14.63 -11.52
N HIS A 86 1.78 -13.54 -11.95
CA HIS A 86 2.18 -13.29 -13.34
C HIS A 86 3.65 -13.60 -13.64
N THR A 87 4.41 -14.09 -12.66
CA THR A 87 5.80 -14.53 -12.84
C THR A 87 5.89 -16.05 -13.13
N PRO A 88 6.61 -16.46 -14.18
CA PRO A 88 6.92 -17.87 -14.46
C PRO A 88 7.59 -18.61 -13.28
N LYS A 89 7.31 -19.91 -13.13
CA LYS A 89 7.71 -20.71 -11.95
C LYS A 89 9.22 -20.67 -11.67
N ASP A 90 10.03 -20.73 -12.71
CA ASP A 90 11.49 -20.67 -12.69
C ASP A 90 12.03 -19.33 -12.16
N ARG A 91 11.28 -18.24 -12.31
CA ARG A 91 11.68 -16.89 -11.87
C ARG A 91 11.07 -16.44 -10.55
N LYS A 92 10.09 -17.17 -10.00
CA LYS A 92 9.45 -16.84 -8.71
C LYS A 92 10.44 -16.70 -7.56
N GLN A 93 11.60 -17.37 -7.63
CA GLN A 93 12.61 -17.27 -6.60
C GLN A 93 13.27 -15.88 -6.54
N GLU A 94 13.39 -15.17 -7.68
CA GLU A 94 13.92 -13.81 -7.73
C GLU A 94 12.98 -12.82 -7.03
N VAL A 95 11.68 -12.91 -7.33
CA VAL A 95 10.63 -12.10 -6.70
C VAL A 95 10.58 -12.34 -5.18
N LYS A 96 10.64 -13.61 -4.76
CA LYS A 96 10.73 -13.98 -3.34
C LYS A 96 11.97 -13.40 -2.65
N LYS A 97 13.10 -13.34 -3.35
CA LYS A 97 14.34 -12.78 -2.79
C LYS A 97 14.19 -11.29 -2.51
N ILE A 98 13.61 -10.53 -3.44
CA ILE A 98 13.30 -9.10 -3.26
C ILE A 98 12.40 -8.92 -2.03
N ALA A 99 11.29 -9.66 -1.96
CA ALA A 99 10.36 -9.54 -0.85
C ALA A 99 11.01 -9.91 0.49
N LYS A 100 11.83 -10.97 0.53
CA LYS A 100 12.57 -11.36 1.74
C LYS A 100 13.56 -10.29 2.20
N GLU A 101 14.23 -9.60 1.28
CA GLU A 101 15.15 -8.53 1.63
C GLU A 101 14.41 -7.35 2.25
N ALA A 102 13.27 -6.94 1.67
CA ALA A 102 12.40 -5.92 2.27
C ALA A 102 11.92 -6.33 3.68
N MET A 103 11.48 -7.58 3.85
CA MET A 103 11.06 -8.09 5.16
C MET A 103 12.22 -8.13 6.16
N LYS A 104 13.44 -8.42 5.73
CA LYS A 104 14.62 -8.37 6.60
C LYS A 104 14.98 -6.94 7.01
N GLN A 105 14.83 -5.97 6.11
CA GLN A 105 15.14 -4.57 6.41
C GLN A 105 14.17 -3.99 7.46
N ARG A 106 12.88 -4.34 7.42
CA ARG A 106 11.92 -3.86 8.45
C ARG A 106 12.22 -4.39 9.85
N GLU A 107 12.93 -5.51 9.98
CA GLU A 107 13.36 -6.05 11.30
C GLU A 107 14.47 -5.22 11.96
N THR A 108 15.06 -4.26 11.24
CA THR A 108 16.15 -3.42 11.77
C THR A 108 15.68 -2.31 12.72
N ILE A 109 14.38 -2.28 13.08
CA ILE A 109 13.81 -1.33 14.06
C ILE A 109 14.49 -1.33 15.42
N THR A 110 15.27 -2.37 15.75
CA THR A 110 16.05 -2.42 17.00
C THR A 110 17.03 -1.25 17.13
N ILE A 111 17.50 -0.67 16.02
CA ILE A 111 18.34 0.55 16.01
C ILE A 111 17.62 1.76 16.63
N CYS A 112 16.28 1.76 16.62
CA CYS A 112 15.47 2.86 17.14
C CYS A 112 15.37 2.86 18.67
N LYS A 113 15.78 1.79 19.35
CA LYS A 113 15.72 1.68 20.82
C LYS A 113 16.63 2.70 21.53
N GLU A 114 17.61 3.24 20.83
CA GLU A 114 18.52 4.27 21.34
C GLU A 114 17.91 5.69 21.33
N ALA A 115 16.67 5.86 20.84
CA ALA A 115 16.01 7.15 20.78
C ALA A 115 15.62 7.71 22.15
N LEU A 116 15.58 9.04 22.25
CA LEU A 116 15.45 9.79 23.51
C LEU A 116 14.08 9.66 24.22
N SER A 117 13.05 9.13 23.55
CA SER A 117 11.70 8.96 24.12
C SER A 117 10.92 7.84 23.45
N SER A 118 9.87 7.32 24.10
CA SER A 118 8.98 6.32 23.52
C SER A 118 8.30 6.79 22.23
N ALA A 119 7.92 8.06 22.14
CA ALA A 119 7.39 8.66 20.91
C ALA A 119 8.45 8.69 19.80
N ALA A 120 9.71 9.01 20.13
CA ALA A 120 10.81 8.99 19.17
C ALA A 120 11.14 7.56 18.70
N VAL A 121 11.08 6.56 19.60
CA VAL A 121 11.20 5.14 19.24
C VAL A 121 10.08 4.76 18.26
N GLN A 122 8.83 5.13 18.54
CA GLN A 122 7.68 4.83 17.68
C GLN A 122 7.85 5.44 16.27
N LEU A 123 8.19 6.73 16.19
CA LEU A 123 8.43 7.41 14.91
C LEU A 123 9.58 6.77 14.12
N CYS A 124 10.71 6.52 14.77
CA CYS A 124 11.86 5.88 14.13
C CYS A 124 11.50 4.48 13.62
N SER A 125 10.80 3.68 14.41
CA SER A 125 10.38 2.33 14.02
C SER A 125 9.43 2.37 12.84
N GLN A 126 8.40 3.23 12.87
CA GLN A 126 7.47 3.39 11.76
C GLN A 126 8.20 3.83 10.47
N GLN A 127 9.12 4.80 10.56
CA GLN A 127 9.89 5.25 9.40
C GLN A 127 10.80 4.14 8.84
N THR A 128 11.46 3.38 9.71
CA THR A 128 12.31 2.25 9.31
C THR A 128 11.51 1.18 8.57
N ILE A 129 10.33 0.84 9.08
CA ILE A 129 9.42 -0.13 8.45
C ILE A 129 8.93 0.41 7.11
N ALA A 130 8.52 1.67 7.07
CA ALA A 130 8.01 2.28 5.86
C ALA A 130 9.08 2.32 4.74
N ASN A 131 10.31 2.70 5.07
CA ASN A 131 11.45 2.66 4.14
C ASN A 131 11.70 1.24 3.58
N ALA A 132 11.54 0.21 4.41
CA ALA A 132 11.72 -1.17 3.97
C ALA A 132 10.64 -1.63 2.97
N TYR A 133 9.37 -1.23 3.19
CA TYR A 133 8.30 -1.49 2.21
C TYR A 133 8.52 -0.72 0.92
N GLU A 134 8.92 0.55 0.99
CA GLU A 134 9.24 1.36 -0.18
C GLU A 134 10.37 0.75 -1.03
N TYR A 135 11.45 0.30 -0.37
CA TYR A 135 12.51 -0.45 -1.03
C TYR A 135 11.95 -1.69 -1.75
N GLY A 136 11.13 -2.48 -1.07
CA GLY A 136 10.49 -3.65 -1.65
C GLY A 136 9.64 -3.32 -2.88
N ILE A 137 8.81 -2.27 -2.81
CA ILE A 137 7.97 -1.79 -3.92
C ILE A 137 8.83 -1.34 -5.10
N GLN A 138 9.91 -0.58 -4.85
CA GLN A 138 10.82 -0.11 -5.89
C GLN A 138 11.51 -1.27 -6.60
N GLU A 139 12.06 -2.23 -5.85
CA GLU A 139 12.76 -3.37 -6.43
C GLU A 139 11.82 -4.31 -7.18
N LEU A 140 10.61 -4.53 -6.66
CA LEU A 140 9.56 -5.26 -7.37
C LEU A 140 9.17 -4.55 -8.67
N THR A 141 9.05 -3.22 -8.65
CA THR A 141 8.76 -2.42 -9.85
C THR A 141 9.86 -2.53 -10.88
N LYS A 142 11.14 -2.41 -10.48
CA LYS A 142 12.29 -2.61 -11.37
C LYS A 142 12.30 -4.01 -11.98
N TYR A 143 11.96 -5.02 -11.18
CA TYR A 143 11.84 -6.39 -11.67
C TYR A 143 10.75 -6.49 -12.76
N VAL A 144 9.56 -5.94 -12.49
CA VAL A 144 8.43 -5.99 -13.43
C VAL A 144 8.73 -5.18 -14.69
N SER A 145 9.34 -4.00 -14.61
CA SER A 145 9.65 -3.19 -15.80
C SER A 145 10.59 -3.91 -16.77
N ILE A 146 11.53 -4.71 -16.26
CA ILE A 146 12.46 -5.48 -17.08
C ILE A 146 11.78 -6.73 -17.67
N TYR A 147 11.01 -7.46 -16.86
CA TYR A 147 10.59 -8.82 -17.22
C TYR A 147 9.12 -8.97 -17.60
N ASN A 148 8.26 -8.03 -17.21
CA ASN A 148 6.85 -7.99 -17.57
C ASN A 148 6.30 -6.55 -17.59
N PRO A 149 6.83 -5.66 -18.46
CA PRO A 149 6.44 -4.24 -18.49
C PRO A 149 4.94 -4.05 -18.75
N LYS A 150 4.30 -4.97 -19.49
CA LYS A 150 2.84 -4.94 -19.72
C LYS A 150 2.03 -5.04 -18.43
N LEU A 151 2.51 -5.80 -17.44
CA LEU A 151 1.87 -5.88 -16.13
C LEU A 151 2.00 -4.54 -15.40
N LEU A 152 3.16 -3.88 -15.47
CA LEU A 152 3.36 -2.57 -14.85
C LEU A 152 2.39 -1.53 -15.44
N ASP A 153 2.29 -1.48 -16.77
CA ASP A 153 1.35 -0.61 -17.47
C ASP A 153 -0.11 -0.91 -17.09
N SER A 154 -0.48 -2.18 -16.95
CA SER A 154 -1.86 -2.54 -16.57
C SER A 154 -2.22 -2.15 -15.14
N VAL A 155 -1.25 -2.11 -14.22
CA VAL A 155 -1.49 -1.80 -12.81
C VAL A 155 -1.44 -0.30 -12.57
N PHE A 156 -0.44 0.37 -13.14
CA PHE A 156 -0.15 1.76 -12.80
C PHE A 156 -0.42 2.74 -13.93
N SER A 157 -0.71 2.26 -15.14
CA SER A 157 -1.06 3.09 -16.31
C SER A 157 -0.13 4.31 -16.43
N GLN A 158 -0.64 5.51 -16.17
CA GLN A 158 0.10 6.77 -16.26
C GLN A 158 1.23 6.93 -15.22
N TYR A 159 1.21 6.18 -14.12
CA TYR A 159 2.18 6.28 -13.02
C TYR A 159 3.39 5.36 -13.15
N ALA A 160 3.51 4.54 -14.19
CA ALA A 160 4.61 3.59 -14.34
C ALA A 160 6.00 4.26 -14.19
N LYS A 161 6.18 5.44 -14.81
CA LYS A 161 7.42 6.22 -14.69
C LYS A 161 7.63 6.85 -13.31
N GLU A 162 6.57 7.24 -12.62
CA GLU A 162 6.66 7.79 -11.26
C GLU A 162 7.09 6.70 -10.27
N ILE A 163 6.58 5.49 -10.44
CA ILE A 163 6.91 4.35 -9.58
C ILE A 163 8.31 3.80 -9.90
N GLU A 164 8.72 3.78 -11.17
CA GLU A 164 10.10 3.43 -11.57
C GLU A 164 11.14 4.40 -10.99
N ASN A 165 10.80 5.69 -10.91
CA ASN A 165 11.67 6.73 -10.38
C ASN A 165 11.38 7.09 -8.93
N PHE A 166 10.56 6.29 -8.24
CA PHE A 166 10.21 6.54 -6.85
C PHE A 166 11.51 6.56 -6.04
N LYS A 167 11.87 7.74 -5.52
CA LYS A 167 13.00 7.94 -4.62
C LYS A 167 12.44 8.15 -3.22
N VAL A 168 13.06 7.51 -2.24
CA VAL A 168 12.68 7.62 -0.82
C VAL A 168 12.69 9.09 -0.40
N ASN A 169 11.50 9.68 -0.31
CA ASN A 169 11.21 10.96 0.33
C ASN A 169 9.80 10.84 0.91
N GLU A 170 9.67 11.13 2.20
CA GLU A 170 8.42 11.01 2.97
C GLU A 170 7.22 11.69 2.28
N TYR A 171 7.43 12.84 1.64
CA TYR A 171 6.37 13.57 0.94
C TYR A 171 5.86 12.83 -0.32
N LEU A 172 6.76 12.14 -1.03
CA LEU A 172 6.42 11.41 -2.26
C LEU A 172 5.64 10.11 -1.97
N ARG A 173 5.87 9.48 -0.81
CA ARG A 173 5.11 8.30 -0.37
C ARG A 173 3.63 8.60 -0.19
N VAL A 174 3.33 9.66 0.55
CA VAL A 174 1.95 10.09 0.84
C VAL A 174 1.25 10.43 -0.47
N GLU A 175 1.92 11.23 -1.31
CA GLU A 175 1.40 11.62 -2.61
C GLU A 175 1.13 10.44 -3.54
N LEU A 176 2.01 9.42 -3.57
CA LEU A 176 1.80 8.22 -4.38
C LEU A 176 0.55 7.45 -3.91
N LEU A 177 0.43 7.17 -2.61
CA LEU A 177 -0.73 6.43 -2.09
C LEU A 177 -2.04 7.19 -2.32
N ASP A 178 -2.03 8.51 -2.17
CA ASP A 178 -3.19 9.35 -2.49
C ASP A 178 -3.57 9.26 -3.97
N LYS A 179 -2.60 9.40 -4.88
CA LYS A 179 -2.83 9.25 -6.33
C LYS A 179 -3.41 7.87 -6.68
N LEU A 180 -2.79 6.81 -6.17
CA LEU A 180 -3.25 5.43 -6.40
C LEU A 180 -4.67 5.21 -5.86
N TYR A 181 -5.01 5.81 -4.73
CA TYR A 181 -6.35 5.73 -4.18
C TYR A 181 -7.35 6.54 -5.02
N ILE A 182 -7.05 7.78 -5.36
CA ILE A 182 -7.91 8.65 -6.21
C ILE A 182 -8.23 7.95 -7.53
N ASP A 183 -7.24 7.32 -8.16
CA ASP A 183 -7.38 6.62 -9.44
C ASP A 183 -8.00 5.20 -9.33
N ASN A 184 -8.46 4.79 -8.14
CA ASN A 184 -9.02 3.45 -7.87
C ASN A 184 -8.05 2.30 -8.18
N ILE A 185 -6.75 2.52 -8.02
CA ILE A 185 -5.73 1.47 -8.13
C ILE A 185 -5.60 0.72 -6.80
N ILE A 186 -5.80 1.41 -5.66
CA ILE A 186 -5.90 0.81 -4.32
C ILE A 186 -7.25 1.11 -3.66
N ASP A 187 -7.67 0.23 -2.75
CA ASP A 187 -8.86 0.41 -1.91
C ASP A 187 -8.59 1.28 -0.66
N GLU A 188 -9.61 1.48 0.18
CA GLU A 188 -9.49 2.31 1.39
C GLU A 188 -8.52 1.74 2.44
N THR A 189 -8.10 0.48 2.31
CA THR A 189 -7.11 -0.17 3.17
C THR A 189 -5.69 -0.12 2.61
N GLY A 190 -5.53 0.41 1.39
CA GLY A 190 -4.26 0.47 0.66
C GLY A 190 -3.95 -0.78 -0.17
N ARG A 191 -4.86 -1.74 -0.30
CA ARG A 191 -4.64 -2.96 -1.11
C ARG A 191 -4.90 -2.67 -2.58
N LEU A 192 -4.09 -3.25 -3.47
CA LEU A 192 -4.33 -3.19 -4.91
C LEU A 192 -5.70 -3.76 -5.28
N ILE A 193 -6.47 -2.98 -6.03
CA ILE A 193 -7.69 -3.41 -6.69
C ILE A 193 -7.29 -4.08 -7.99
N VAL A 194 -7.14 -5.40 -7.95
CA VAL A 194 -6.75 -6.17 -9.13
C VAL A 194 -7.92 -6.24 -10.12
N ARG A 195 -7.90 -5.40 -11.17
CA ARG A 195 -8.75 -5.53 -12.36
C ARG A 195 -8.01 -6.37 -13.41
N VAL A 196 -7.83 -7.67 -13.17
CA VAL A 196 -7.46 -8.53 -14.31
C VAL A 196 -8.74 -8.74 -15.08
N ASP A 197 -8.82 -8.20 -16.31
CA ASP A 197 -9.89 -8.54 -17.24
C ASP A 197 -9.97 -10.07 -17.28
N SER A 198 -11.05 -10.61 -16.74
CA SER A 198 -11.43 -12.01 -16.93
C SER A 198 -11.56 -12.21 -18.42
N LYS A 199 -10.61 -12.98 -18.99
CA LYS A 199 -10.48 -13.36 -20.39
C LYS A 199 -11.81 -13.49 -21.15
#